data_AF-A0A7C1L145-F1
#
_entry.id   AF-A0A7C1L145-F1
#
_cell.length_a   1.000
_cell.length_b   1.000
_cell.length_c   1.000
_cell.angle_alpha   90.00
_cell.angle_beta   90.00
_cell.angle_gamma   90.00
#
_symmetry.space_group_name_H-M   'P 1'
#
loop_
_entity.id
_entity.type
_entity.pdbx_description
1 polymer ?
#
loop_
_entity_poly.entity_id
_entity_poly.type
_entity_poly.pdbx_seq_one_letter_code
_entity_poly.pdbx_strand_id
1 'polypeptide(L)'
;MFSIPQVMNSIRMNQFIQKCLCALLFVLLQGSAHADDGLISLFAYSGYLTTPSAYIKDGRLGFHYSYLPNDVSIYYKGVSDNRIFSASFGFFPFMECYFSVYVAPSVKWIYNYGSIKTRSPGVKFKILNERKYVPAVALGIFDPNIKKIGADFSVSNISSTFLVLSKKFPFRQSSVSIGYGVNSLKGRWARLVGVFGGINIHLSKNISLVVDYDTKEWSKGISAVWYGFDTIIGIIDGASPAYRIGYNFNLLNK
;
A
#
# COMPACT_ATOMS: atom_id res chain seq x y z
N MET A 1 37.24 -38.72 -7.17
CA MET A 1 36.99 -38.63 -8.63
C MET A 1 35.54 -38.14 -8.79
N PHE A 2 35.32 -36.82 -8.87
CA PHE A 2 33.97 -36.27 -9.05
C PHE A 2 33.53 -36.56 -10.49
N SER A 3 32.35 -37.14 -10.64
CA SER A 3 31.80 -37.49 -11.94
C SER A 3 31.48 -36.22 -12.72
N ILE A 4 32.01 -36.14 -13.94
CA ILE A 4 31.85 -35.04 -14.91
C ILE A 4 30.39 -34.49 -15.04
N PRO A 5 29.31 -35.30 -14.89
CA PRO A 5 27.93 -34.79 -14.95
C PRO A 5 27.54 -33.81 -13.84
N GLN A 6 28.11 -33.93 -12.63
CA GLN A 6 27.76 -33.04 -11.51
C GLN A 6 28.29 -31.61 -11.71
N VAL A 7 29.47 -31.48 -12.33
CA VAL A 7 30.08 -30.17 -12.64
C VAL A 7 29.31 -29.46 -13.76
N MET A 8 28.82 -30.19 -14.76
CA MET A 8 28.02 -29.60 -15.85
C MET A 8 26.67 -29.06 -15.37
N ASN A 9 26.02 -29.72 -14.40
CA ASN A 9 24.74 -29.26 -13.87
C ASN A 9 24.88 -28.00 -13.00
N SER A 10 25.97 -27.86 -12.23
CA SER A 10 26.20 -26.64 -11.44
C SER A 10 26.49 -25.42 -12.32
N ILE A 11 27.22 -25.59 -13.43
CA ILE A 11 27.51 -24.52 -14.39
C ILE A 11 26.22 -24.05 -15.08
N ARG A 12 25.35 -24.98 -15.51
CA ARG A 12 24.06 -24.62 -16.12
C ARG A 12 23.12 -23.90 -15.14
N MET A 13 23.12 -24.30 -13.87
CA MET A 13 22.31 -23.67 -12.83
C MET A 13 22.79 -22.24 -12.52
N ASN A 14 24.10 -22.00 -12.46
CA ASN A 14 24.65 -20.65 -12.28
C ASN A 14 24.35 -19.73 -13.46
N GLN A 15 24.42 -20.23 -14.69
CA GLN A 15 24.04 -19.45 -15.88
C GLN A 15 22.56 -19.10 -15.91
N PHE A 16 21.69 -19.99 -15.43
CA PHE A 16 20.25 -19.72 -15.32
C PHE A 16 19.96 -18.64 -14.26
N ILE A 17 20.56 -18.77 -13.07
CA ILE A 17 20.41 -17.77 -11.99
C ILE A 17 20.93 -16.40 -12.46
N GLN A 18 22.09 -16.36 -13.13
CA GLN A 18 22.66 -15.12 -13.66
C GLN A 18 21.74 -14.48 -14.71
N LYS A 19 21.16 -15.26 -15.61
CA LYS A 19 20.18 -14.76 -16.60
C LYS A 19 18.91 -14.23 -15.94
N CYS A 20 18.40 -14.91 -14.91
CA CYS A 20 17.25 -14.42 -14.13
C CYS A 20 17.59 -13.11 -13.38
N LEU A 21 18.78 -13.00 -12.80
CA LEU A 21 19.24 -11.80 -12.10
C LEU A 21 19.41 -10.63 -13.07
N CYS A 22 20.00 -10.87 -14.24
CA CYS A 22 20.15 -9.87 -15.29
C CYS A 22 18.79 -9.45 -15.88
N ALA A 23 17.85 -10.38 -16.07
CA ALA A 23 16.49 -10.05 -16.51
C ALA A 23 15.75 -9.22 -15.45
N LEU A 24 15.89 -9.57 -14.16
CA LEU A 24 15.36 -8.79 -13.05
C LEU A 24 15.97 -7.37 -13.04
N LEU A 25 17.30 -7.25 -13.11
CA LEU A 25 18.01 -5.97 -13.21
C LEU A 25 17.60 -5.15 -14.43
N PHE A 26 17.40 -5.78 -15.58
CA PHE A 26 16.96 -5.10 -16.80
C PHE A 26 15.53 -4.58 -16.67
N VAL A 27 14.63 -5.35 -16.03
CA VAL A 27 13.27 -4.89 -15.68
C VAL A 27 13.29 -3.75 -14.66
N LEU A 28 14.24 -3.76 -13.71
CA LEU A 28 14.46 -2.69 -12.74
C LEU A 28 15.01 -1.40 -13.39
N LEU A 29 15.81 -1.53 -14.47
CA LEU A 29 16.45 -0.41 -15.16
C LEU A 29 15.54 0.31 -16.17
N GLN A 30 14.43 -0.31 -16.61
CA GLN A 30 13.49 0.30 -17.56
C GLN A 30 12.44 1.23 -16.91
N GLY A 31 12.46 1.41 -15.60
CA GLY A 31 11.51 2.28 -14.90
C GLY A 31 11.80 3.76 -15.11
N SER A 32 11.27 4.39 -16.15
CA SER A 32 11.26 5.85 -16.30
C SER A 32 10.59 6.51 -15.09
N ALA A 33 11.41 7.16 -14.25
CA ALA A 33 10.96 7.85 -13.05
C ALA A 33 10.33 9.19 -13.43
N HIS A 34 9.01 9.21 -13.59
CA HIS A 34 8.22 10.42 -13.40
C HIS A 34 7.63 10.41 -11.99
N ALA A 35 8.12 11.36 -11.20
CA ALA A 35 7.90 11.54 -9.77
C ALA A 35 6.48 12.03 -9.39
N ASP A 36 5.47 11.93 -10.25
CA ASP A 36 4.28 12.80 -10.10
C ASP A 36 2.97 12.12 -9.62
N ASP A 37 2.91 10.80 -9.49
CA ASP A 37 1.62 10.16 -9.19
C ASP A 37 1.64 9.44 -7.85
N GLY A 38 1.26 10.16 -6.78
CA GLY A 38 0.82 9.62 -5.49
C GLY A 38 1.84 8.80 -4.69
N LEU A 39 1.92 9.04 -3.39
CA LEU A 39 2.58 8.10 -2.47
C LEU A 39 1.72 6.85 -2.29
N ILE A 40 2.34 5.72 -1.95
CA ILE A 40 1.62 4.50 -1.54
C ILE A 40 1.77 4.34 -0.04
N SER A 41 0.64 4.15 0.62
CA SER A 41 0.57 3.96 2.07
C SER A 41 1.12 2.62 2.53
N LEU A 42 1.28 2.45 3.84
CA LEU A 42 1.59 1.16 4.48
C LEU A 42 0.58 0.06 4.13
N PHE A 43 -0.59 0.42 3.61
CA PHE A 43 -1.71 -0.47 3.29
C PHE A 43 -2.02 -0.54 1.79
N ALA A 44 -1.07 -0.11 0.96
CA ALA A 44 -1.03 -0.29 -0.50
C ALA A 44 -2.04 0.48 -1.35
N TYR A 45 -2.89 1.33 -0.77
CA TYR A 45 -3.61 2.34 -1.56
C TYR A 45 -2.78 3.61 -1.70
N SER A 46 -3.04 4.38 -2.75
CA SER A 46 -2.42 5.70 -2.92
C SER A 46 -2.94 6.68 -1.87
N GLY A 47 -2.01 7.39 -1.24
CA GLY A 47 -2.26 8.12 -0.01
C GLY A 47 -0.97 8.50 0.70
N TYR A 48 -1.08 8.80 1.99
CA TYR A 48 0.03 9.19 2.85
C TYR A 48 0.60 7.96 3.56
N LEU A 49 0.88 8.03 4.85
CA LEU A 49 1.47 6.91 5.60
C LEU A 49 0.40 5.85 5.91
N THR A 50 -0.74 6.30 6.43
CA THR A 50 -1.87 5.48 6.90
C THR A 50 -3.20 5.90 6.29
N THR A 51 -3.30 7.09 5.69
CA THR A 51 -4.55 7.65 5.15
C THR A 51 -4.57 7.71 3.62
N PRO A 52 -5.73 7.57 2.96
CA PRO A 52 -5.84 7.67 1.51
C PRO A 52 -5.78 9.14 1.04
N SER A 53 -5.43 9.32 -0.24
CA SER A 53 -5.64 10.57 -0.97
C SER A 53 -6.59 10.34 -2.15
N ALA A 54 -7.09 11.41 -2.76
CA ALA A 54 -7.93 11.36 -3.96
C ALA A 54 -7.15 11.06 -5.26
N TYR A 55 -5.82 11.08 -5.21
CA TYR A 55 -4.98 10.74 -6.35
C TYR A 55 -4.99 9.24 -6.61
N ILE A 56 -4.78 8.86 -7.87
CA ILE A 56 -4.71 7.47 -8.33
C ILE A 56 -3.46 7.32 -9.19
N LYS A 57 -2.75 6.22 -9.00
CA LYS A 57 -1.59 5.82 -9.80
C LYS A 57 -2.03 5.12 -11.08
N ASP A 58 -2.37 5.90 -12.11
CA ASP A 58 -2.79 5.35 -13.41
C ASP A 58 -1.70 4.46 -14.02
N GLY A 59 -2.10 3.32 -14.59
CA GLY A 59 -1.21 2.42 -15.31
C GLY A 59 -0.15 1.71 -14.46
N ARG A 60 -0.29 1.69 -13.13
CA ARG A 60 0.72 1.10 -12.24
C ARG A 60 0.22 -0.15 -11.55
N LEU A 61 1.07 -1.18 -11.56
CA LEU A 61 0.94 -2.39 -10.75
C LEU A 61 2.05 -2.40 -9.70
N GLY A 62 1.68 -2.33 -8.43
CA GLY A 62 2.62 -2.31 -7.31
C GLY A 62 2.52 -3.57 -6.47
N PHE A 63 3.65 -4.08 -6.01
CA PHE A 63 3.73 -5.12 -4.98
C PHE A 63 4.54 -4.59 -3.79
N HIS A 64 4.03 -4.78 -2.59
CA HIS A 64 4.64 -4.22 -1.39
C HIS A 64 4.60 -5.17 -0.20
N TYR A 65 5.62 -5.02 0.63
CA TYR A 65 5.72 -5.61 1.96
C TYR A 65 5.75 -4.48 2.98
N SER A 66 4.85 -4.53 3.96
CA SER A 66 4.86 -3.62 5.10
C SER A 66 5.03 -4.38 6.41
N TYR A 67 5.75 -3.78 7.33
CA TYR A 67 5.92 -4.25 8.70
C TYR A 67 5.36 -3.21 9.66
N LEU A 68 4.42 -3.64 10.50
CA LEU A 68 3.89 -2.86 11.60
C LEU A 68 4.28 -3.58 12.91
N PRO A 69 5.02 -2.92 13.81
CA PRO A 69 5.30 -3.48 15.13
C PRO A 69 4.01 -3.68 15.94
N ASN A 70 4.10 -4.51 16.99
CA ASN A 70 2.93 -4.97 17.74
C ASN A 70 2.16 -3.83 18.42
N ASP A 71 2.84 -2.78 18.84
CA ASP A 71 2.30 -1.59 19.48
C ASP A 71 1.46 -0.70 18.55
N VAL A 72 1.57 -0.87 17.23
CA VAL A 72 0.81 -0.13 16.20
C VAL A 72 0.10 -1.06 15.22
N SER A 73 0.06 -2.35 15.52
CA SER A 73 -0.52 -3.34 14.63
C SER A 73 -2.05 -3.21 14.58
N ILE A 74 -2.64 -3.44 13.40
CA ILE A 74 -4.09 -3.36 13.21
C ILE A 74 -4.77 -4.58 13.86
N TYR A 75 -4.17 -5.75 13.68
CA TYR A 75 -4.67 -7.01 14.21
C TYR A 75 -3.83 -7.44 15.41
N TYR A 76 -4.52 -7.72 16.52
CA TYR A 76 -3.89 -8.18 17.75
C TYR A 76 -2.83 -7.19 18.26
N LYS A 77 -3.19 -5.89 18.29
CA LYS A 77 -2.39 -4.80 18.87
C LYS A 77 -1.92 -5.17 20.28
N GLY A 78 -0.65 -4.96 20.55
CA GLY A 78 0.06 -5.34 21.79
C GLY A 78 0.50 -6.81 21.85
N VAL A 79 0.04 -7.69 20.96
CA VAL A 79 0.30 -9.13 21.00
C VAL A 79 1.21 -9.61 19.86
N SER A 80 0.96 -9.13 18.63
CA SER A 80 1.71 -9.55 17.45
C SER A 80 2.01 -8.38 16.54
N ASP A 81 3.19 -8.38 15.93
CA ASP A 81 3.47 -7.57 14.74
C ASP A 81 2.50 -7.94 13.62
N ASN A 82 2.32 -7.06 12.64
CA ASN A 82 1.59 -7.35 11.42
C ASN A 82 2.52 -7.24 10.23
N ARG A 83 2.65 -8.34 9.48
CA ARG A 83 3.35 -8.39 8.20
C ARG A 83 2.32 -8.34 7.09
N ILE A 84 2.38 -7.31 6.25
CA ILE A 84 1.37 -7.02 5.24
C ILE A 84 1.97 -7.26 3.87
N PHE A 85 1.43 -8.22 3.14
CA PHE A 85 1.75 -8.45 1.74
C PHE A 85 0.64 -7.86 0.90
N SER A 86 0.98 -7.01 -0.05
CA SER A 86 -0.03 -6.22 -0.73
C SER A 86 0.27 -6.00 -2.20
N ALA A 87 -0.80 -5.84 -2.96
CA ALA A 87 -0.76 -5.46 -4.36
C ALA A 87 -1.70 -4.29 -4.61
N SER A 88 -1.29 -3.36 -5.47
CA SER A 88 -2.08 -2.21 -5.88
C SER A 88 -2.11 -2.11 -7.39
N PHE A 89 -3.26 -1.77 -7.94
CA PHE A 89 -3.45 -1.72 -9.37
C PHE A 89 -4.33 -0.55 -9.78
N GLY A 90 -3.73 0.44 -10.43
CA GLY A 90 -4.45 1.52 -11.10
C GLY A 90 -4.80 1.12 -12.53
N PHE A 91 -5.92 0.42 -12.69
CA PHE A 91 -6.35 -0.08 -14.01
C PHE A 91 -6.79 1.04 -14.96
N PHE A 92 -7.33 2.12 -14.41
CA PHE A 92 -7.80 3.28 -15.14
C PHE A 92 -7.37 4.58 -14.45
N PRO A 93 -7.35 5.73 -15.17
CA PRO A 93 -7.03 7.03 -14.57
C PRO A 93 -8.00 7.45 -13.47
N PHE A 94 -9.13 6.77 -13.29
CA PHE A 94 -10.16 7.04 -12.30
C PHE A 94 -10.39 5.88 -11.31
N MET A 95 -9.68 4.76 -11.40
CA MET A 95 -9.94 3.59 -10.54
C MET A 95 -8.63 2.93 -10.06
N GLU A 96 -8.54 2.75 -8.74
CA GLU A 96 -7.48 2.01 -8.08
C GLU A 96 -8.09 0.84 -7.31
N CYS A 97 -7.60 -0.37 -7.58
CA CYS A 97 -7.88 -1.55 -6.78
C CYS A 97 -6.65 -1.86 -5.92
N TYR A 98 -6.85 -2.34 -4.71
CA TYR A 98 -5.76 -2.78 -3.84
C TYR A 98 -6.19 -3.99 -3.04
N PHE A 99 -5.22 -4.83 -2.71
CA PHE A 99 -5.43 -6.06 -1.98
C PHE A 99 -4.30 -6.24 -0.98
N SER A 100 -4.65 -6.44 0.28
CA SER A 100 -3.69 -6.67 1.36
C SER A 100 -3.97 -7.97 2.10
N VAL A 101 -2.92 -8.70 2.42
CA VAL A 101 -2.92 -9.87 3.29
C VAL A 101 -2.10 -9.55 4.54
N TYR A 102 -2.79 -9.49 5.68
CA TYR A 102 -2.21 -9.25 6.99
C TYR A 102 -1.88 -10.58 7.64
N VAL A 103 -0.66 -10.73 8.13
CA VAL A 103 -0.19 -11.91 8.84
C VAL A 103 0.22 -11.49 10.26
N ALA A 104 -0.38 -12.12 11.27
CA ALA A 104 -0.04 -11.94 12.69
C ALA A 104 0.73 -13.17 13.18
N PRO A 105 2.08 -13.20 13.08
CA PRO A 105 2.87 -14.40 13.27
C PRO A 105 2.78 -15.00 14.67
N SER A 106 2.66 -14.15 15.70
CA SER A 106 2.62 -14.57 17.10
C SER A 106 1.27 -15.13 17.54
N VAL A 107 0.23 -15.00 16.71
CA VAL A 107 -1.10 -15.56 16.99
C VAL A 107 -1.33 -16.78 16.11
N LYS A 108 -1.41 -17.95 16.74
CA LYS A 108 -1.72 -19.22 16.07
C LYS A 108 -3.23 -19.36 15.89
N TRP A 109 -3.66 -19.81 14.72
CA TRP A 109 -5.04 -20.25 14.52
C TRP A 109 -5.26 -21.63 15.17
N ILE A 110 -6.47 -21.87 15.67
CA ILE A 110 -6.83 -23.11 16.39
C ILE A 110 -6.46 -24.31 15.50
N TYR A 111 -5.76 -25.31 16.07
CA TYR A 111 -5.19 -26.51 15.41
C TYR A 111 -3.90 -26.35 14.58
N ASN A 112 -2.84 -25.73 15.13
CA ASN A 112 -1.46 -25.80 14.58
C ASN A 112 -1.30 -25.36 13.09
N TYR A 113 -2.29 -24.67 12.51
CA TYR A 113 -2.35 -24.36 11.08
C TYR A 113 -1.53 -23.12 10.67
N GLY A 114 -0.59 -22.70 11.52
CA GLY A 114 0.22 -21.49 11.34
C GLY A 114 -0.45 -20.20 11.84
N SER A 115 0.10 -19.08 11.40
CA SER A 115 -0.28 -17.72 11.81
C SER A 115 -1.62 -17.27 11.24
N ILE A 116 -2.37 -16.45 11.99
CA ILE A 116 -3.63 -15.88 11.50
C ILE A 116 -3.38 -14.97 10.30
N LYS A 117 -4.19 -15.16 9.25
CA LYS A 117 -4.15 -14.39 8.00
C LYS A 117 -5.49 -13.73 7.76
N THR A 118 -5.48 -12.43 7.50
CA THR A 118 -6.68 -11.67 7.12
C THR A 118 -6.47 -11.00 5.78
N ARG A 119 -7.48 -11.07 4.91
CA ARG A 119 -7.46 -10.45 3.58
C ARG A 119 -8.31 -9.19 3.62
N SER A 120 -7.88 -8.15 2.93
CA SER A 120 -8.62 -6.90 2.80
C SER A 120 -8.47 -6.40 1.35
N PRO A 121 -9.40 -6.76 0.46
CA PRO A 121 -9.52 -6.10 -0.84
C PRO A 121 -10.07 -4.69 -0.64
N GLY A 122 -9.87 -3.81 -1.60
CA GLY A 122 -10.52 -2.52 -1.62
C GLY A 122 -10.42 -1.85 -2.99
N VAL A 123 -11.24 -0.83 -3.17
CA VAL A 123 -11.31 -0.08 -4.41
C VAL A 123 -11.51 1.39 -4.10
N LYS A 124 -10.94 2.26 -4.93
CA LYS A 124 -11.06 3.71 -4.86
C LYS A 124 -11.32 4.27 -6.25
N PHE A 125 -12.39 5.04 -6.35
CA PHE A 125 -12.83 5.72 -7.57
C PHE A 125 -12.60 7.22 -7.43
N LYS A 126 -11.81 7.80 -8.33
CA LYS A 126 -11.68 9.25 -8.45
C LYS A 126 -12.87 9.79 -9.24
N ILE A 127 -13.71 10.53 -8.54
CA ILE A 127 -14.94 11.14 -9.06
C ILE A 127 -14.61 12.43 -9.82
N LEU A 128 -13.64 13.20 -9.32
CA LEU A 128 -13.30 14.50 -9.87
C LEU A 128 -11.79 14.66 -9.96
N ASN A 129 -11.31 15.09 -11.12
CA ASN A 129 -9.92 15.49 -11.31
C ASN A 129 -9.68 16.86 -10.69
N GLU A 130 -8.48 17.04 -10.12
CA GLU A 130 -8.03 18.33 -9.63
C GLU A 130 -8.03 19.39 -10.74
N ARG A 131 -8.51 20.60 -10.43
CA ARG A 131 -8.38 21.80 -11.26
C ARG A 131 -7.78 22.93 -10.43
N LYS A 132 -7.55 24.10 -11.02
CA LYS A 132 -6.92 25.26 -10.34
C LYS A 132 -7.51 25.54 -8.95
N TYR A 133 -8.83 25.63 -8.83
CA TYR A 133 -9.54 25.95 -7.59
C TYR A 133 -10.37 24.79 -7.02
N VAL A 134 -10.36 23.63 -7.68
CA VAL A 134 -11.20 22.49 -7.32
C VAL A 134 -10.29 21.32 -6.92
N PRO A 135 -10.44 20.77 -5.70
CA PRO A 135 -9.65 19.61 -5.29
C PRO A 135 -10.05 18.36 -6.11
N ALA A 136 -9.14 17.40 -6.22
CA ALA A 136 -9.50 16.06 -6.63
C ALA A 136 -10.45 15.45 -5.58
N VAL A 137 -11.41 14.65 -6.04
CA VAL A 137 -12.39 13.98 -5.19
C VAL A 137 -12.35 12.49 -5.49
N ALA A 138 -12.26 11.65 -4.45
CA ALA A 138 -12.38 10.21 -4.61
C ALA A 138 -13.28 9.61 -3.53
N LEU A 139 -13.97 8.53 -3.90
CA LEU A 139 -14.74 7.67 -3.02
C LEU A 139 -14.10 6.29 -3.03
N GLY A 140 -13.88 5.69 -1.88
CA GLY A 140 -13.34 4.35 -1.79
C GLY A 140 -14.02 3.51 -0.72
N ILE A 141 -13.74 2.22 -0.79
CA ILE A 141 -14.25 1.23 0.15
C ILE A 141 -13.15 0.22 0.47
N PHE A 142 -12.95 -0.01 1.76
CA PHE A 142 -12.17 -1.11 2.30
C PHE A 142 -13.07 -2.31 2.51
N ASP A 143 -12.59 -3.47 2.06
CA ASP A 143 -13.21 -4.79 2.20
C ASP A 143 -14.70 -4.75 1.86
N PRO A 144 -15.04 -4.46 0.57
CA PRO A 144 -16.43 -4.50 0.14
C PRO A 144 -16.98 -5.89 0.44
N ASN A 145 -17.99 -5.96 1.31
CA ASN A 145 -18.59 -7.21 1.75
C ASN A 145 -19.35 -7.83 0.58
N ILE A 146 -18.70 -8.74 -0.15
CA ILE A 146 -19.34 -9.51 -1.21
C ILE A 146 -20.12 -10.63 -0.52
N LYS A 147 -21.37 -10.35 -0.13
CA LYS A 147 -22.30 -11.41 0.27
C LYS A 147 -22.41 -12.41 -0.88
N LYS A 148 -21.89 -13.62 -0.69
CA LYS A 148 -22.19 -14.73 -1.59
C LYS A 148 -23.65 -15.10 -1.39
N ILE A 149 -24.44 -15.18 -2.47
CA ILE A 149 -25.77 -15.78 -2.43
C ILE A 149 -25.64 -17.18 -1.80
N GLY A 150 -26.30 -17.39 -0.65
CA GLY A 150 -26.32 -18.68 0.06
C GLY A 150 -25.18 -18.94 1.06
N ALA A 151 -24.33 -17.95 1.39
CA ALA A 151 -23.33 -18.13 2.44
C ALA A 151 -23.12 -16.83 3.25
N ASP A 152 -23.54 -16.84 4.53
CA ASP A 152 -23.34 -15.77 5.52
C ASP A 152 -21.89 -15.70 6.04
N PHE A 153 -20.90 -15.92 5.18
CA PHE A 153 -19.51 -15.63 5.53
C PHE A 153 -19.25 -14.14 5.27
N SER A 154 -19.75 -13.29 6.16
CA SER A 154 -19.29 -11.91 6.29
C SER A 154 -17.89 -11.93 6.93
N VAL A 155 -16.86 -12.18 6.11
CA VAL A 155 -15.45 -12.23 6.54
C VAL A 155 -14.81 -10.83 6.56
N SER A 156 -15.57 -9.76 6.31
CA SER A 156 -14.99 -8.42 6.19
C SER A 156 -14.50 -7.92 7.54
N ASN A 157 -13.19 -8.02 7.76
CA ASN A 157 -12.57 -7.66 9.03
C ASN A 157 -12.28 -6.16 9.07
N ILE A 158 -11.95 -5.52 7.95
CA ILE A 158 -11.67 -4.06 7.85
C ILE A 158 -12.64 -3.44 6.87
N SER A 159 -13.77 -2.91 7.34
CA SER A 159 -14.69 -2.21 6.42
C SER A 159 -14.89 -0.75 6.77
N SER A 160 -14.69 0.10 5.78
CA SER A 160 -15.19 1.46 5.77
C SER A 160 -15.33 1.97 4.34
N THR A 161 -16.34 2.82 4.14
CA THR A 161 -16.47 3.64 2.94
C THR A 161 -15.95 5.02 3.27
N PHE A 162 -15.17 5.63 2.38
CA PHE A 162 -14.57 6.94 2.62
C PHE A 162 -14.70 7.84 1.41
N LEU A 163 -14.88 9.13 1.67
CA LEU A 163 -14.73 10.22 0.71
C LEU A 163 -13.45 10.98 1.07
N VAL A 164 -12.66 11.35 0.06
CA VAL A 164 -11.43 12.13 0.25
C VAL A 164 -11.31 13.23 -0.80
N LEU A 165 -10.89 14.40 -0.34
CA LEU A 165 -10.57 15.58 -1.13
C LEU A 165 -9.06 15.79 -1.08
N SER A 166 -8.41 16.03 -2.22
CA SER A 166 -6.97 16.31 -2.28
C SER A 166 -6.63 17.50 -3.15
N LYS A 167 -5.61 18.25 -2.76
CA LYS A 167 -5.12 19.42 -3.50
C LYS A 167 -3.60 19.43 -3.55
N LYS A 168 -3.03 19.62 -4.73
CA LYS A 168 -1.60 19.90 -4.93
C LYS A 168 -1.39 21.41 -4.89
N PHE A 169 -0.34 21.81 -4.19
CA PHE A 169 0.14 23.18 -4.17
C PHE A 169 1.32 23.33 -5.12
N PRO A 170 1.40 24.45 -5.86
CA PRO A 170 2.49 24.69 -6.80
C PRO A 170 3.87 24.74 -6.11
N PHE A 171 3.91 25.08 -4.81
CA PHE A 171 5.14 25.04 -4.03
C PHE A 171 5.59 23.58 -3.78
N ARG A 172 6.66 23.18 -4.48
CA ARG A 172 7.27 21.84 -4.41
C ARG A 172 6.30 20.68 -4.69
N GLN A 173 5.21 20.91 -5.43
CA GLN A 173 4.18 19.89 -5.70
C GLN A 173 3.62 19.21 -4.43
N SER A 174 3.73 19.87 -3.27
CA SER A 174 3.25 19.35 -1.98
C SER A 174 1.73 19.16 -2.04
N SER A 175 1.17 18.19 -1.32
CA SER A 175 -0.26 17.91 -1.36
C SER A 175 -0.87 17.80 0.02
N VAL A 176 -2.13 18.23 0.14
CA VAL A 176 -2.97 18.04 1.32
C VAL A 176 -4.19 17.22 0.95
N SER A 177 -4.65 16.37 1.87
CA SER A 177 -5.96 15.75 1.75
C SER A 177 -6.71 15.79 3.07
N ILE A 178 -8.03 15.88 2.94
CA ILE A 178 -8.97 15.72 4.03
C ILE A 178 -10.06 14.76 3.57
N GLY A 179 -10.49 13.87 4.45
CA GLY A 179 -11.52 12.92 4.14
C GLY A 179 -12.37 12.57 5.35
N TYR A 180 -13.44 11.85 5.06
CA TYR A 180 -14.37 11.35 6.05
C TYR A 180 -14.76 9.93 5.68
N GLY A 181 -14.70 9.03 6.65
CA GLY A 181 -15.13 7.65 6.46
C GLY A 181 -16.19 7.19 7.44
N VAL A 182 -16.95 6.18 7.03
CA VAL A 182 -18.06 5.58 7.75
C VAL A 182 -17.97 4.06 7.70
N ASN A 183 -18.43 3.38 8.76
CA ASN A 183 -18.47 1.93 8.81
C ASN A 183 -19.73 1.36 8.14
N SER A 184 -19.84 1.53 6.82
CA SER A 184 -21.05 1.14 6.06
C SER A 184 -21.38 -0.35 6.13
N LEU A 185 -20.38 -1.22 6.29
CA LEU A 185 -20.56 -2.68 6.24
C LEU A 185 -20.39 -3.38 7.60
N LYS A 186 -20.35 -2.61 8.71
CA LYS A 186 -20.24 -3.11 10.09
C LYS A 186 -19.06 -4.07 10.31
N GLY A 187 -17.91 -3.78 9.70
CA GLY A 187 -16.69 -4.56 9.91
C GLY A 187 -16.20 -4.48 11.35
N ARG A 188 -15.62 -5.58 11.88
CA ARG A 188 -15.12 -5.67 13.27
C ARG A 188 -13.97 -4.71 13.56
N TRP A 189 -13.11 -4.46 12.58
CA TRP A 189 -11.92 -3.62 12.66
C TRP A 189 -12.00 -2.49 11.62
N ALA A 190 -13.09 -1.74 11.63
CA ALA A 190 -13.28 -0.59 10.74
C ALA A 190 -12.16 0.44 10.92
N ARG A 191 -11.62 0.93 9.81
CA ARG A 191 -10.55 1.93 9.74
C ARG A 191 -11.09 3.25 9.21
N LEU A 192 -10.46 4.37 9.57
CA LEU A 192 -10.79 5.68 9.01
C LEU A 192 -12.27 6.07 9.22
N VAL A 193 -12.86 5.69 10.35
CA VAL A 193 -14.25 6.07 10.70
C VAL A 193 -14.22 7.41 11.42
N GLY A 194 -14.62 8.48 10.73
CA GLY A 194 -14.46 9.85 11.17
C GLY A 194 -13.62 10.69 10.20
N VAL A 195 -13.22 11.89 10.66
CA VAL A 195 -12.38 12.81 9.87
C VAL A 195 -10.93 12.36 9.90
N PHE A 196 -10.33 12.23 8.72
CA PHE A 196 -8.92 11.91 8.55
C PHE A 196 -8.29 12.89 7.55
N GLY A 197 -6.98 12.90 7.47
CA GLY A 197 -6.28 13.72 6.49
C GLY A 197 -4.78 13.62 6.62
N GLY A 198 -4.08 14.21 5.67
CA GLY A 198 -2.63 14.20 5.67
C GLY A 198 -2.03 15.23 4.73
N ILE A 199 -0.74 15.43 4.89
CA ILE A 199 0.09 16.34 4.13
C ILE A 199 1.30 15.56 3.63
N ASN A 200 1.64 15.76 2.36
CA ASN A 200 2.89 15.34 1.76
C ASN A 200 3.69 16.55 1.32
N ILE A 201 4.92 16.67 1.81
CA ILE A 201 5.85 17.75 1.48
C ILE A 201 7.02 17.13 0.72
N HIS A 202 7.15 17.43 -0.56
CA HIS A 202 8.31 16.97 -1.32
C HIS A 202 9.55 17.76 -0.91
N LEU A 203 10.59 17.03 -0.50
CA LEU A 203 11.92 17.59 -0.26
C LEU A 203 12.76 17.59 -1.54
N SER A 204 12.55 16.57 -2.38
CA SER A 204 13.14 16.43 -3.71
C SER A 204 12.18 15.67 -4.63
N LYS A 205 12.57 15.41 -5.87
CA LYS A 205 11.80 14.57 -6.80
C LYS A 205 11.57 13.15 -6.26
N ASN A 206 12.46 12.66 -5.41
CA ASN A 206 12.48 11.27 -4.99
C ASN A 206 12.21 11.09 -3.50
N ILE A 207 12.11 12.17 -2.71
CA ILE A 207 12.00 12.13 -1.26
C ILE A 207 10.89 13.07 -0.80
N SER A 208 10.01 12.58 0.08
CA SER A 208 8.93 13.40 0.63
C SER A 208 8.70 13.11 2.12
N LEU A 209 8.41 14.17 2.88
CA LEU A 209 7.92 14.07 4.26
C LEU A 209 6.41 13.90 4.26
N VAL A 210 5.93 13.03 5.13
CA VAL A 210 4.52 12.67 5.21
C VAL A 210 4.06 12.83 6.65
N VAL A 211 2.93 13.46 6.85
CA VAL A 211 2.24 13.52 8.14
C VAL A 211 0.76 13.26 7.89
N ASP A 212 0.15 12.36 8.65
CA ASP A 212 -1.28 12.13 8.57
C ASP A 212 -1.93 11.77 9.91
N TYR A 213 -3.25 11.87 9.94
CA TYR A 213 -4.11 11.52 11.06
C TYR A 213 -5.21 10.57 10.58
N ASP A 214 -5.26 9.36 11.14
CA ASP A 214 -6.06 8.25 10.61
C ASP A 214 -7.42 8.04 11.31
N THR A 215 -7.93 9.08 11.98
CA THR A 215 -9.07 9.11 12.92
C THR A 215 -8.74 8.71 14.36
N LYS A 216 -7.59 8.07 14.60
CA LYS A 216 -7.18 7.66 15.95
C LYS A 216 -5.80 8.16 16.30
N GLU A 217 -4.87 8.03 15.35
CA GLU A 217 -3.45 8.18 15.60
C GLU A 217 -2.85 9.19 14.62
N TRP A 218 -1.89 9.99 15.12
CA TRP A 218 -1.04 10.82 14.27
C TRP A 218 0.17 10.01 13.84
N SER A 219 0.45 10.03 12.54
CA SER A 219 1.61 9.34 11.99
C SER A 219 2.47 10.31 11.18
N LYS A 220 3.78 10.10 11.21
CA LYS A 220 4.74 10.91 10.46
C LYS A 220 5.85 10.04 9.89
N GLY A 221 6.34 10.35 8.71
CA GLY A 221 7.34 9.53 8.05
C GLY A 221 8.04 10.21 6.89
N ILE A 222 8.97 9.46 6.31
CA ILE A 222 9.73 9.82 5.12
C ILE A 222 9.46 8.74 4.07
N SER A 223 9.17 9.18 2.86
CA SER A 223 9.01 8.32 1.70
C SER A 223 10.14 8.57 0.71
N ALA A 224 10.58 7.50 0.04
CA ALA A 224 11.52 7.60 -1.06
C ALA A 224 11.09 6.73 -2.25
N VAL A 225 11.28 7.22 -3.47
CA VAL A 225 10.93 6.52 -4.71
C VAL A 225 12.10 6.58 -5.69
N TRP A 226 12.51 5.45 -6.24
CA TRP A 226 13.66 5.36 -7.14
C TRP A 226 13.47 4.22 -8.16
N TYR A 227 13.43 4.51 -9.46
CA TYR A 227 13.27 3.52 -10.55
C TYR A 227 12.20 2.44 -10.26
N GLY A 228 10.98 2.85 -9.92
CA GLY A 228 9.88 1.94 -9.59
C GLY A 228 9.92 1.39 -8.16
N PHE A 229 11.09 1.26 -7.54
CA PHE A 229 11.22 0.94 -6.12
C PHE A 229 10.66 2.07 -5.28
N ASP A 230 9.89 1.74 -4.25
CA ASP A 230 9.35 2.73 -3.33
C ASP A 230 9.33 2.23 -1.89
N THR A 231 9.67 3.13 -0.98
CA THR A 231 9.75 2.85 0.44
C THR A 231 9.14 3.99 1.24
N ILE A 232 8.58 3.65 2.39
CA ILE A 232 8.16 4.62 3.39
C ILE A 232 8.50 4.08 4.77
N ILE A 233 9.08 4.93 5.60
CA ILE A 233 9.39 4.64 7.01
C ILE A 233 8.70 5.71 7.84
N GLY A 234 7.99 5.32 8.88
CA GLY A 234 7.25 6.25 9.71
C GLY A 234 7.05 5.78 11.14
N ILE A 235 6.70 6.73 11.98
CA ILE A 235 6.29 6.55 13.37
C ILE A 235 4.79 6.77 13.41
N ILE A 236 4.06 5.82 13.99
CA ILE A 236 2.61 5.87 14.19
C ILE A 236 2.38 6.08 15.69
N ASP A 237 1.60 7.08 16.07
CA ASP A 237 1.24 7.42 17.46
C ASP A 237 2.45 7.60 18.42
N GLY A 238 3.59 8.08 17.90
CA GLY A 238 4.82 8.22 18.69
C GLY A 238 5.47 6.89 19.12
N ALA A 239 4.97 5.76 18.60
CA ALA A 239 5.41 4.42 18.96
C ALA A 239 6.53 3.90 18.04
N SER A 240 6.68 2.57 17.95
CA SER A 240 7.76 1.94 17.19
C SER A 240 7.68 2.22 15.68
N PRO A 241 8.83 2.25 14.98
CA PRO A 241 8.86 2.54 13.55
C PRO A 241 8.19 1.43 12.72
N ALA A 242 7.25 1.82 11.88
CA ALA A 242 6.66 1.01 10.83
C ALA A 242 7.31 1.35 9.49
N TYR A 243 7.34 0.38 8.57
CA TYR A 243 7.89 0.61 7.24
C TYR A 243 7.19 -0.20 6.16
N ARG A 244 7.37 0.23 4.92
CA ARG A 244 7.00 -0.51 3.73
C ARG A 244 8.08 -0.37 2.68
N ILE A 245 8.32 -1.46 1.97
CA ILE A 245 9.12 -1.51 0.76
C ILE A 245 8.28 -2.11 -0.35
N GLY A 246 8.51 -1.70 -1.59
CA GLY A 246 7.87 -2.32 -2.72
C GLY A 246 8.38 -1.82 -4.06
N TYR A 247 7.74 -2.31 -5.11
CA TYR A 247 8.10 -2.03 -6.48
C TYR A 247 6.85 -1.81 -7.32
N ASN A 248 6.86 -0.75 -8.11
CA ASN A 248 5.79 -0.36 -9.02
C ASN A 248 6.23 -0.55 -10.48
N PHE A 249 5.55 -1.46 -11.17
CA PHE A 249 5.64 -1.61 -12.61
C PHE A 249 4.79 -0.54 -13.29
N ASN A 250 5.38 0.18 -14.24
CA ASN A 250 4.64 1.03 -15.17
C ASN A 250 4.20 0.18 -16.37
N LEU A 251 2.90 0.05 -16.57
CA LEU A 251 2.32 -0.73 -17.65
C LEU A 251 2.02 0.11 -18.89
N LEU A 252 2.03 1.44 -18.75
CA LEU A 252 1.74 2.39 -19.82
C LEU A 252 3.02 2.91 -20.47
N ASN A 253 4.03 2.04 -20.70
CA ASN A 253 5.24 2.41 -21.42
C ASN A 253 4.85 3.09 -22.76
N LYS A 254 5.02 4.41 -22.80
CA LYS A 254 5.04 5.25 -23.99
C LYS A 254 6.47 5.74 -24.19
#